data_AF-A0A519S1J1-F1
#
_entry.id   AF-A0A519S1J1-F1
#
_cell.length_a   1.000
_cell.length_b   1.000
_cell.length_c   1.000
_cell.angle_alpha   90.00
_cell.angle_beta   90.00
_cell.angle_gamma   90.00
#
_symmetry.space_group_name_H-M   'P 1'
#
loop_
_entity.id
_entity.type
_entity.pdbx_description
1 polymer ?
#
loop_
_entity_poly.entity_id
_entity_poly.type
_entity_poly.pdbx_seq_one_letter_code
_entity_poly.pdbx_strand_id
1 'polypeptide(L)'
;MSYFKVGLIAAIWLVARAGWGQGGAELSGHVANDIGSTISVSWLAQPFDTREQVARGHTNAQGDFKMHVPISAPTLVQLTYEGEEAPIFLEPGQALTINFNADNVAASRQFA
;
A
#
# COMPACT_ATOMS: atom_id res chain seq x y z
N MET A 1 33.99 -35.89 15.01
CA MET A 1 33.35 -34.65 15.51
C MET A 1 33.47 -33.54 14.47
N SER A 2 32.59 -33.49 13.46
CA SER A 2 32.63 -32.40 12.47
C SER A 2 31.26 -32.13 11.82
N TYR A 3 30.17 -32.32 12.55
CA TYR A 3 28.81 -32.02 12.06
C TYR A 3 28.20 -30.78 12.75
N PHE A 4 28.79 -30.34 13.87
CA PHE A 4 28.28 -29.23 14.67
C PHE A 4 28.56 -27.85 14.05
N LYS A 5 29.57 -27.72 13.18
CA LYS A 5 29.93 -26.45 12.52
C LYS A 5 29.10 -26.16 11.27
N VAL A 6 28.53 -27.18 10.62
CA VAL A 6 27.76 -27.00 9.38
C VAL A 6 26.30 -26.61 9.68
N GLY A 7 25.75 -27.05 10.82
CA GLY A 7 24.40 -26.66 11.25
C GLY A 7 24.23 -25.19 11.61
N LEU A 8 25.30 -24.54 12.10
CA LEU A 8 25.22 -23.15 12.58
C LEU A 8 25.06 -22.13 11.44
N ILE A 9 25.60 -22.42 10.25
CA ILE A 9 25.54 -21.50 9.10
C ILE A 9 24.15 -21.54 8.43
N ALA A 10 23.49 -22.70 8.45
CA ALA A 10 22.13 -22.84 7.90
C ALA A 10 21.08 -22.05 8.70
N ALA A 11 21.25 -21.91 10.02
CA ALA A 11 20.32 -21.16 10.88
C ALA A 11 20.37 -19.64 10.63
N ILE A 12 21.53 -19.09 10.27
CA ILE A 12 21.70 -17.65 10.02
C ILE A 12 21.02 -17.23 8.70
N TRP A 13 20.91 -18.13 7.72
CA TRP A 13 20.24 -17.86 6.45
C TRP A 13 18.71 -17.86 6.52
N LEU A 14 18.09 -18.52 7.52
CA LEU A 14 16.64 -18.50 7.69
C LEU A 14 16.12 -17.22 8.38
N VAL A 15 16.90 -16.59 9.25
CA VAL A 15 16.48 -15.37 9.96
C VAL A 15 16.45 -14.15 9.03
N ALA A 16 17.27 -14.14 7.98
CA ALA A 16 17.34 -13.03 7.01
C ALA A 16 16.09 -12.90 6.12
N ARG A 17 15.17 -13.88 6.12
CA ARG A 17 13.96 -13.84 5.27
C ARG A 17 12.68 -13.46 6.03
N ALA A 18 12.73 -13.39 7.36
CA ALA A 18 11.60 -12.97 8.18
C ALA A 18 11.48 -11.43 8.33
N GLY A 19 12.36 -10.66 7.69
CA GLY A 19 12.44 -9.21 7.83
C GLY A 19 11.73 -8.40 6.74
N TRP A 20 11.03 -9.02 5.77
CA TRP A 20 10.35 -8.30 4.68
C TRP A 20 8.86 -8.09 4.97
N GLY A 21 8.58 -7.66 6.20
CA GLY A 21 7.27 -7.13 6.63
C GLY A 21 7.46 -5.84 7.42
N GLN A 22 8.52 -5.07 7.12
CA GLN A 22 8.89 -3.88 7.87
C GLN A 22 8.14 -2.67 7.32
N GLY A 23 6.91 -2.48 7.84
CA GLY A 23 6.27 -1.18 8.00
C GLY A 23 5.61 -0.57 6.76
N GLY A 24 4.59 -1.20 6.21
CA GLY A 24 3.64 -0.52 5.32
C GLY A 24 2.95 -1.44 4.33
N ALA A 25 1.98 -0.89 3.60
CA ALA A 25 1.31 -1.55 2.48
C ALA A 25 1.80 -0.96 1.16
N GLU A 26 1.96 -1.79 0.13
CA GLU A 26 2.15 -1.30 -1.23
C GLU A 26 0.78 -1.13 -1.89
N LEU A 27 0.51 0.08 -2.37
CA LEU A 27 -0.66 0.37 -3.19
C LEU A 27 -0.20 0.62 -4.62
N SER A 28 -0.83 -0.07 -5.56
CA SER A 28 -0.56 0.08 -6.99
C SER A 28 -1.87 0.07 -7.75
N GLY A 29 -1.83 0.45 -9.02
CA GLY A 29 -3.04 0.47 -9.80
C GLY A 29 -2.92 1.18 -11.12
N HIS A 30 -4.04 1.20 -11.83
CA HIS A 30 -4.20 1.88 -13.09
C HIS A 30 -5.46 2.74 -13.08
N VAL A 31 -5.32 3.98 -13.52
CA VAL A 31 -6.41 4.93 -13.69
C VAL A 31 -6.71 5.06 -15.18
N ALA A 32 -7.84 4.50 -15.60
CA ALA A 32 -8.30 4.66 -16.98
C ALA A 32 -8.79 6.10 -17.20
N ASN A 33 -8.49 6.67 -18.37
CA ASN A 33 -8.76 8.07 -18.72
C ASN A 33 -8.14 9.08 -17.74
N ASP A 34 -6.97 8.73 -17.19
CA ASP A 34 -6.21 9.62 -16.33
C ASP A 34 -5.88 10.95 -17.03
N ILE A 35 -6.00 12.03 -16.26
CA ILE A 35 -5.67 13.40 -16.67
C ILE A 35 -4.34 13.88 -16.07
N GLY A 36 -3.57 12.97 -15.47
CA GLY A 36 -2.29 13.25 -14.83
C GLY A 36 -2.45 13.77 -13.41
N SER A 37 -3.40 13.24 -12.65
CA SER A 37 -3.75 13.77 -11.32
C SER A 37 -2.89 13.19 -10.18
N THR A 38 -3.05 13.79 -9.00
CA THR A 38 -2.42 13.35 -7.75
C THR A 38 -3.34 12.34 -7.04
N ILE A 39 -2.78 11.17 -6.77
CA ILE A 39 -3.40 10.19 -5.89
C ILE A 39 -2.95 10.48 -4.46
N SER A 40 -3.89 10.61 -3.54
CA SER A 40 -3.61 10.80 -2.12
C SER A 40 -4.20 9.64 -1.33
N VAL A 41 -3.47 9.17 -0.32
CA VAL A 41 -3.97 8.22 0.65
C VAL A 41 -3.83 8.83 2.03
N SER A 42 -4.92 8.96 2.77
CA SER A 42 -4.92 9.55 4.11
C SER A 42 -5.39 8.56 5.18
N TRP A 43 -4.84 8.67 6.38
CA TRP A 43 -5.22 7.82 7.52
C TRP A 43 -4.87 8.47 8.85
N LEU A 44 -5.56 8.03 9.92
CA LEU A 44 -5.19 8.36 11.30
C LEU A 44 -4.21 7.32 11.81
N ALA A 45 -2.98 7.73 12.14
CA ALA A 45 -1.95 6.80 12.60
C ALA A 45 -2.24 6.21 13.99
N GLN A 46 -2.97 6.95 14.84
CA GLN A 46 -3.34 6.52 16.18
C GLN A 46 -4.77 6.97 16.50
N PRO A 47 -5.57 6.17 17.24
CA PRO A 47 -6.96 6.50 17.54
C PRO A 47 -7.17 7.80 18.31
N PHE A 48 -6.14 8.25 19.03
CA PHE A 48 -6.18 9.45 19.87
C PHE A 48 -5.34 10.61 19.31
N ASP A 49 -4.73 10.43 18.13
CA ASP A 49 -4.04 11.50 17.42
C ASP A 49 -5.00 12.07 16.37
N THR A 50 -5.21 13.39 16.39
CA THR A 50 -6.04 14.08 15.40
C THR A 50 -5.27 14.40 14.12
N ARG A 51 -3.96 14.12 14.08
CA ARG A 51 -3.11 14.36 12.92
C ARG A 51 -3.28 13.26 11.90
N GLU A 52 -3.95 13.61 10.82
CA GLU A 52 -4.03 12.81 9.62
C GLU A 52 -2.66 12.73 8.94
N GLN A 53 -2.26 11.50 8.60
CA GLN A 53 -1.11 11.23 7.75
C GLN A 53 -1.59 11.16 6.31
N VAL A 54 -0.78 11.66 5.38
CA VAL A 54 -1.10 11.62 3.95
C VAL A 54 0.13 11.17 3.17
N ALA A 55 -0.03 10.11 2.39
CA ALA A 55 0.90 9.70 1.36
C ALA A 55 0.36 10.18 0.00
N ARG A 56 1.24 10.69 -0.87
CA ARG A 56 0.86 11.16 -2.20
C ARG A 56 1.67 10.45 -3.27
N GLY A 57 1.01 10.10 -4.37
CA GLY A 57 1.59 9.55 -5.57
C GLY A 57 1.09 10.31 -6.79
N HIS A 58 1.78 10.16 -7.90
CA HIS A 58 1.34 10.65 -9.20
C HIS A 58 1.19 9.45 -10.13
N THR A 59 0.23 9.53 -11.03
CA THR A 59 0.12 8.60 -12.15
C THR A 59 1.19 8.90 -13.20
N ASN A 60 1.59 7.88 -13.94
CA ASN A 60 2.46 8.03 -15.10
C ASN A 60 1.65 8.41 -16.36
N ALA A 61 2.32 8.55 -17.51
CA ALA A 61 1.63 8.87 -18.78
C ALA A 61 0.66 7.78 -19.26
N GLN A 62 0.70 6.59 -18.67
CA GLN A 62 -0.19 5.47 -18.93
C GLN A 62 -1.33 5.40 -17.90
N GLY A 63 -1.36 6.26 -16.88
CA GLY A 63 -2.34 6.20 -15.80
C GLY A 63 -1.97 5.21 -14.68
N ASP A 64 -0.82 4.54 -14.73
CA ASP A 64 -0.40 3.65 -13.66
C ASP A 64 0.20 4.42 -12.49
N PHE A 65 -0.02 3.92 -11.29
CA PHE A 65 0.59 4.45 -10.08
C PHE A 65 1.10 3.33 -9.18
N LYS A 66 2.11 3.69 -8.37
CA LYS A 66 2.61 2.87 -7.29
C LYS A 66 3.05 3.77 -6.14
N MET A 67 2.61 3.44 -4.93
CA MET A 67 2.99 4.16 -3.72
C MET A 67 3.10 3.20 -2.53
N HIS A 68 3.93 3.60 -1.57
CA HIS A 68 4.07 2.90 -0.31
C HIS A 68 3.34 3.67 0.78
N VAL A 69 2.49 2.98 1.54
CA VAL A 69 1.70 3.54 2.64
C VAL A 69 2.29 3.02 3.96
N PRO A 70 2.99 3.85 4.75
CA PRO A 70 3.71 3.41 5.94
C PRO A 70 2.76 3.19 7.13
N ILE A 71 2.02 2.07 7.10
CA ILE A 71 1.17 1.58 8.19
C ILE A 71 1.83 0.44 8.97
N SER A 72 1.64 0.42 10.28
CA SER A 72 2.17 -0.59 11.19
C SER A 72 1.11 -1.56 11.75
N ALA A 73 -0.17 -1.28 11.51
CA ALA A 73 -1.30 -2.10 11.90
C ALA A 73 -2.39 -2.06 10.81
N PRO A 74 -3.34 -3.02 10.78
CA PRO A 74 -4.50 -2.97 9.90
C PRO A 74 -5.25 -1.65 10.09
N THR A 75 -5.36 -0.87 9.01
CA THR A 75 -5.81 0.52 9.07
C THR A 75 -6.80 0.78 7.94
N LEU A 76 -7.91 1.45 8.27
CA LEU A 76 -8.81 2.03 7.28
C LEU A 76 -8.19 3.33 6.77
N VAL A 77 -7.89 3.37 5.47
CA VAL A 77 -7.35 4.53 4.78
C VAL A 77 -8.38 5.10 3.82
N GLN A 78 -8.28 6.39 3.50
CA GLN A 78 -9.05 7.03 2.45
C GLN A 78 -8.15 7.25 1.24
N LEU A 79 -8.50 6.64 0.11
CA LEU A 79 -7.90 6.97 -1.18
C LEU A 79 -8.69 8.12 -1.79
N THR A 80 -8.00 9.18 -2.17
CA THR A 80 -8.58 10.34 -2.84
C THR A 80 -7.94 10.52 -4.21
N TYR A 81 -8.78 10.68 -5.22
CA TYR A 81 -8.38 11.00 -6.59
C TYR A 81 -9.38 12.02 -7.17
N GLU A 82 -8.91 13.17 -7.65
CA GLU A 82 -9.76 14.26 -8.18
C GLU A 82 -10.92 14.68 -7.24
N GLY A 83 -10.71 14.57 -5.93
CA GLY A 83 -11.72 14.90 -4.91
C GLY A 83 -12.75 13.80 -4.64
N GLU A 84 -12.71 12.67 -5.36
CA GLU A 84 -13.48 11.48 -5.01
C GLU A 84 -12.75 10.64 -3.96
N GLU A 85 -13.46 10.23 -2.92
CA GLU A 85 -12.93 9.48 -1.79
C GLU A 85 -13.45 8.03 -1.77
N ALA A 86 -12.53 7.09 -1.57
CA ALA A 86 -12.81 5.66 -1.46
C ALA A 86 -12.14 5.06 -0.21
N PRO A 87 -12.91 4.54 0.76
CA PRO A 87 -12.35 3.88 1.92
C PRO A 87 -11.78 2.51 1.54
N ILE A 88 -10.55 2.22 1.97
CA ILE A 88 -9.87 0.96 1.73
C ILE A 88 -9.27 0.46 3.04
N PHE A 89 -9.37 -0.84 3.28
CA PHE A 89 -8.70 -1.47 4.41
C PHE A 89 -7.36 -2.03 3.96
N LEU A 90 -6.27 -1.61 4.61
CA LEU A 90 -4.91 -2.03 4.30
C LEU A 90 -4.26 -2.72 5.49
N GLU A 91 -3.53 -3.80 5.23
CA GLU A 91 -2.74 -4.52 6.21
C GLU A 91 -1.23 -4.30 5.96
N PRO A 92 -0.41 -4.22 7.02
CA PRO A 92 1.05 -4.15 6.85
C PRO A 92 1.59 -5.37 6.10
N GLY A 93 2.42 -5.13 5.09
CA GLY A 93 2.96 -6.16 4.20
C GLY A 93 2.03 -6.54 3.04
N GLN A 94 0.82 -5.99 2.96
CA GLN A 94 -0.08 -6.22 1.84
C GLN A 94 0.40 -5.47 0.59
N ALA A 95 0.28 -6.11 -0.56
CA ALA A 95 0.33 -5.46 -1.86
C ALA A 95 -1.08 -5.46 -2.46
N LEU A 96 -1.67 -4.27 -2.59
CA LEU A 96 -3.01 -4.09 -3.17
C LEU A 96 -2.89 -3.42 -4.54
N THR A 97 -3.64 -3.96 -5.51
CA THR A 97 -3.77 -3.39 -6.85
C THR A 97 -5.21 -2.94 -7.07
N ILE A 98 -5.42 -1.68 -7.45
CA ILE A 98 -6.74 -1.08 -7.66
C ILE A 98 -6.79 -0.47 -9.05
N ASN A 99 -7.79 -0.82 -9.83
CA ASN A 99 -8.02 -0.23 -11.15
C ASN A 99 -9.35 0.51 -11.13
N PHE A 100 -9.37 1.76 -11.56
CA PHE A 100 -10.59 2.56 -11.61
C PHE A 100 -10.56 3.51 -12.81
N ASN A 101 -11.73 4.05 -13.18
CA ASN A 101 -11.86 4.98 -14.28
C ASN A 101 -12.09 6.40 -13.74
N ALA A 102 -11.28 7.37 -14.18
CA ALA A 102 -11.35 8.76 -13.76
C ALA A 102 -12.71 9.43 -14.07
N ASP A 103 -13.38 9.02 -15.15
CA ASP A 103 -14.68 9.58 -15.54
C ASP A 103 -15.84 9.10 -14.64
N ASN A 104 -15.61 8.07 -13.80
CA ASN A 104 -16.66 7.45 -13.01
C ASN A 104 -16.14 6.68 -11.78
N VAL A 105 -15.39 7.36 -10.91
CA VAL A 105 -14.80 6.76 -9.71
C VAL A 105 -15.88 6.25 -8.74
N ALA A 106 -17.04 6.92 -8.66
CA ALA A 106 -18.19 6.49 -7.88
C ALA A 106 -18.86 5.19 -8.37
N ALA A 107 -18.87 4.90 -9.69
CA ALA A 107 -19.51 3.70 -10.23
C ALA A 107 -18.59 2.48 -10.38
N SER A 108 -17.26 2.64 -10.30
CA SER A 108 -16.31 1.54 -10.48
C SER A 108 -16.10 0.64 -9.26
N ARG A 109 -16.97 0.70 -8.24
CA ARG A 109 -16.96 -0.21 -7.08
C ARG A 109 -17.48 -1.60 -7.47
N GLN A 110 -16.72 -2.35 -8.26
CA GLN A 110 -16.94 -3.78 -8.42
C GLN A 110 -16.00 -4.54 -7.49
N PHE A 111 -16.55 -5.01 -6.36
CA PHE A 111 -15.90 -6.03 -5.55
C PHE A 111 -16.18 -7.39 -6.20
N ALA A 112 -15.13 -8.07 -6.65
CA ALA A 112 -15.18 -9.46 -7.08
C ALA A 112 -14.75 -10.38 -5.95
#